data_AF-A0A1Y1MCF3-F1
#
_entry.id   AF-A0A1Y1MCF3-F1
#
_cell.length_a   1.000
_cell.length_b   1.000
_cell.length_c   1.000
_cell.angle_alpha   90.00
_cell.angle_beta   90.00
_cell.angle_gamma   90.00
#
_symmetry.space_group_name_H-M   'P 1'
#
loop_
_entity.id
_entity.type
_entity.pdbx_description
1 polymer ?
#
loop_
_entity_poly.entity_id
_entity_poly.type
_entity_poly.pdbx_seq_one_letter_code
_entity_poly.pdbx_strand_id
1 'polypeptide(L)'
;MLNSNISEVVGHLDEIRRGTKKFVCLNDNMDETKYSENELIRAVLYDFYLSLFPKPSRFELPSDFRNRFLYLDELSRWKTYHFKLKLCTYLCIGVLCYLTYCNLLKRRFLYRLFNKLFY
;
A
#
# COMPACT_ATOMS: atom_id res chain seq x y z
N MET A 1 9.42 -7.51 -27.63
CA MET A 1 8.90 -6.36 -26.83
C MET A 1 7.42 -6.65 -26.59
N LEU A 2 6.89 -6.30 -25.41
CA LEU A 2 5.49 -6.51 -25.09
C LEU A 2 4.71 -5.26 -25.52
N ASN A 3 3.77 -5.43 -26.44
CA ASN A 3 2.88 -4.36 -26.91
C ASN A 3 1.49 -4.52 -26.29
N SER A 4 0.63 -3.52 -26.39
CA SER A 4 -0.76 -3.60 -25.92
C SER A 4 -1.67 -4.51 -26.78
N ASN A 5 -1.12 -5.47 -27.53
CA ASN A 5 -1.88 -6.45 -28.29
C ASN A 5 -1.69 -7.84 -27.67
N ILE A 6 -2.75 -8.36 -27.04
CA ILE A 6 -2.73 -9.64 -26.31
C ILE A 6 -2.31 -10.80 -27.21
N SER A 7 -2.84 -10.87 -28.45
CA SER A 7 -2.55 -11.98 -29.36
C SER A 7 -1.07 -12.05 -29.73
N GLU A 8 -0.44 -10.89 -29.93
CA GLU A 8 0.99 -10.79 -30.21
C GLU A 8 1.83 -11.21 -28.99
N VAL A 9 1.45 -10.73 -27.80
CA VAL A 9 2.13 -11.08 -26.55
C VAL A 9 2.09 -12.58 -26.28
N VAL A 10 0.92 -13.23 -26.41
CA VAL A 10 0.78 -14.68 -26.20
C VAL A 10 1.66 -15.45 -27.17
N GLY A 11 1.68 -15.06 -28.45
CA GLY A 11 2.57 -15.68 -29.44
C GLY A 11 4.05 -15.59 -29.07
N HIS A 12 4.51 -14.42 -28.62
CA HIS A 12 5.89 -14.23 -28.16
C HIS A 12 6.24 -15.07 -26.93
N LEU A 13 5.32 -15.16 -25.94
CA LEU A 13 5.54 -15.96 -24.74
C LEU A 13 5.60 -17.46 -25.06
N ASP A 14 4.78 -17.94 -25.99
CA ASP A 14 4.83 -19.33 -26.44
C ASP A 14 6.11 -19.65 -27.22
N GLU A 15 6.65 -18.72 -28.00
CA GLU A 15 7.95 -18.87 -28.65
C GLU A 15 9.08 -19.02 -27.62
N ILE A 16 9.05 -18.21 -26.55
CA ILE A 16 10.01 -18.32 -25.44
C ILE A 16 9.92 -19.69 -24.76
N ARG A 17 8.70 -20.23 -24.56
CA ARG A 17 8.52 -21.57 -23.99
C ARG A 17 9.09 -22.67 -24.89
N ARG A 18 8.95 -22.53 -26.21
CA ARG A 18 9.45 -23.52 -27.18
C ARG A 18 10.98 -23.57 -27.22
N GLY A 19 11.65 -22.43 -27.10
CA GLY A 19 13.10 -22.33 -27.17
C GLY A 19 13.71 -21.85 -25.86
N THR A 20 14.13 -22.77 -24.98
CA THR A 20 14.76 -22.41 -23.70
C THR A 20 15.98 -21.51 -23.92
N LYS A 21 15.88 -20.23 -23.54
CA LYS A 21 16.99 -19.29 -23.55
C LYS A 21 17.55 -19.15 -22.13
N LYS A 22 18.87 -18.99 -22.02
CA LYS A 22 19.55 -18.76 -20.73
C LYS A 22 19.10 -17.44 -20.08
N PHE A 23 18.81 -16.42 -20.90
CA PHE A 23 18.35 -15.11 -20.45
C PHE A 23 17.22 -14.63 -21.37
N VAL A 24 16.14 -14.15 -20.77
CA VAL A 24 15.00 -13.53 -21.46
C VAL A 24 14.81 -12.13 -20.86
N CYS A 25 14.92 -11.10 -21.69
CA CYS A 25 14.60 -9.72 -21.32
C CYS A 25 13.24 -9.37 -21.92
N LEU A 26 12.25 -9.09 -21.07
CA LEU A 26 10.94 -8.61 -21.48
C LEU A 26 10.87 -7.13 -21.15
N ASN A 27 10.64 -6.31 -22.19
CA ASN A 27 10.40 -4.88 -22.04
C ASN A 27 8.92 -4.61 -22.27
N ASP A 28 8.29 -3.82 -21.41
CA ASP A 28 6.92 -3.37 -21.58
C ASP A 28 6.87 -2.07 -22.39
N ASN A 29 6.44 -2.18 -23.64
CA ASN A 29 6.20 -1.05 -24.53
C ASN A 29 4.70 -0.87 -24.72
N MET A 30 3.96 -0.96 -23.61
CA MET A 30 2.52 -0.84 -23.60
C MET A 30 2.09 0.63 -23.71
N ASP A 31 1.03 0.89 -24.47
CA ASP A 31 0.39 2.19 -24.57
C ASP A 31 -0.43 2.44 -23.30
N GLU A 32 -0.10 3.50 -22.57
CA GLU A 32 -0.77 3.86 -21.30
C GLU A 32 -2.27 4.10 -21.45
N THR A 33 -2.75 4.46 -22.65
CA THR A 33 -4.18 4.70 -22.92
C THR A 33 -5.01 3.42 -22.89
N LYS A 34 -4.38 2.25 -23.07
CA LYS A 34 -5.04 0.95 -23.24
C LYS A 34 -5.09 0.15 -21.94
N TYR A 35 -5.65 0.76 -20.90
CA TYR A 35 -5.64 0.21 -19.53
C TYR A 35 -6.16 -1.24 -19.43
N SER A 36 -7.31 -1.55 -20.04
CA SER A 36 -7.92 -2.89 -19.97
C SER A 36 -7.08 -3.98 -20.65
N GLU A 37 -6.51 -3.69 -21.82
CA GLU A 37 -5.62 -4.59 -22.54
C GLU A 37 -4.33 -4.84 -21.75
N ASN A 38 -3.78 -3.77 -21.17
CA ASN A 38 -2.54 -3.84 -20.36
C ASN A 38 -2.74 -4.65 -19.08
N GLU A 39 -3.89 -4.54 -18.41
CA GLU A 39 -4.20 -5.37 -17.23
C GLU A 39 -4.28 -6.86 -17.59
N LEU A 40 -4.89 -7.22 -18.72
CA LEU A 40 -4.92 -8.60 -19.21
C LEU A 40 -3.51 -9.10 -19.53
N ILE A 41 -2.69 -8.29 -20.21
CA ILE A 41 -1.30 -8.62 -20.52
C ILE A 41 -0.49 -8.88 -19.25
N ARG A 42 -0.67 -8.06 -18.20
CA ARG A 42 -0.01 -8.24 -16.89
C ARG A 42 -0.41 -9.56 -16.23
N ALA A 43 -1.69 -9.93 -16.29
CA ALA A 43 -2.17 -11.21 -15.77
C ALA A 43 -1.56 -12.41 -16.52
N VAL A 44 -1.55 -12.36 -17.86
CA VAL A 44 -0.94 -13.40 -18.70
C VAL A 44 0.56 -13.53 -18.42
N LEU A 45 1.26 -12.40 -18.26
CA LEU A 45 2.68 -12.38 -17.94
C LEU A 45 2.96 -12.99 -16.55
N TYR A 46 2.10 -12.71 -15.57
CA TYR A 46 2.18 -13.31 -14.24
C TYR A 46 2.02 -14.83 -14.29
N ASP A 47 1.01 -15.33 -15.02
CA ASP A 47 0.80 -16.77 -15.22
C ASP A 47 1.97 -17.43 -15.96
N PHE A 48 2.55 -16.72 -16.94
CA PHE A 48 3.75 -17.16 -17.63
C PHE A 48 4.92 -17.35 -16.66
N TYR A 49 5.21 -16.36 -15.80
CA TYR A 49 6.28 -16.48 -14.83
C TYR A 49 6.01 -17.57 -13.78
N LEU A 50 4.78 -17.72 -13.30
CA LEU A 50 4.41 -18.81 -12.39
C LEU A 50 4.62 -20.19 -13.03
N SER A 51 4.37 -20.33 -14.34
CA SER A 51 4.62 -21.59 -15.06
C SER A 51 6.09 -21.97 -15.14
N LEU A 52 7.00 -20.98 -15.11
CA LEU A 52 8.46 -21.19 -15.15
C LEU A 52 9.08 -21.25 -13.74
N PHE A 53 8.55 -20.46 -12.81
CA PHE A 53 9.07 -20.24 -11.46
C PHE A 53 7.92 -20.38 -10.45
N PRO A 54 7.52 -21.62 -10.11
CA PRO A 54 6.38 -21.86 -9.22
C PRO A 54 6.63 -21.43 -7.77
N LYS A 55 7.90 -21.20 -7.39
CA LYS A 55 8.28 -20.68 -6.08
C LYS A 55 8.66 -19.21 -6.22
N PRO A 56 7.99 -18.30 -5.50
CA PRO A 56 8.31 -16.89 -5.55
C PRO A 56 9.73 -16.64 -5.04
N SER A 57 10.39 -15.64 -5.60
CA SER A 57 11.69 -15.19 -5.12
C SER A 57 11.59 -14.61 -3.71
N ARG A 58 12.65 -14.75 -2.91
CA ARG A 58 12.76 -14.10 -1.59
C ARG A 58 12.73 -12.56 -1.66
N PHE A 59 12.92 -12.00 -2.85
CA PHE A 59 12.89 -10.56 -3.10
C PHE A 59 11.52 -10.08 -3.60
N GLU A 60 10.59 -11.00 -3.87
CA GLU A 60 9.21 -10.65 -4.22
C GLU A 60 8.43 -10.27 -2.96
N LEU A 61 7.44 -9.40 -3.15
CA LEU A 61 6.46 -9.11 -2.11
C LEU A 61 5.57 -10.35 -1.90
N PRO A 62 5.10 -10.61 -0.67
CA PRO A 62 4.07 -11.64 -0.46
C PRO A 62 2.80 -11.31 -1.26
N SER A 63 2.00 -12.32 -1.60
CA SER A 63 0.82 -12.20 -2.49
C SER A 63 -0.18 -11.12 -2.07
N ASP A 64 -0.30 -10.86 -0.78
CA ASP A 64 -1.25 -9.91 -0.21
C ASP A 64 -0.73 -8.47 -0.25
N PHE A 65 0.55 -8.28 -0.61
CA PHE A 65 1.20 -6.98 -0.67
C PHE A 65 1.47 -6.58 -2.11
N ARG A 66 1.21 -5.31 -2.40
CA ARG A 66 1.60 -4.66 -3.65
C ARG A 66 2.46 -3.47 -3.33
N ASN A 67 3.43 -3.20 -4.20
CA ASN A 67 4.20 -1.97 -4.08
C ASN A 67 3.29 -0.78 -4.38
N ARG A 68 3.02 0.04 -3.35
CA ARG A 68 2.14 1.21 -3.48
C ARG A 68 2.83 2.39 -4.15
N PHE A 69 4.16 2.50 -4.02
CA PHE A 69 4.92 3.67 -4.47
C PHE A 69 5.94 3.23 -5.50
N LEU A 70 5.88 3.83 -6.68
CA LEU A 70 6.87 3.54 -7.70
C LEU A 70 8.21 4.22 -7.36
N TYR A 71 8.15 5.43 -6.78
CA TYR A 71 9.31 6.27 -6.50
C TYR A 71 9.52 6.52 -4.99
N LEU A 72 10.78 6.73 -4.62
CA LEU A 72 11.18 6.95 -3.22
C LEU A 72 10.69 8.30 -2.65
N ASP A 73 10.51 9.31 -3.50
CA ASP A 73 10.01 10.62 -3.09
C ASP A 73 8.52 10.56 -2.74
N GLU A 74 7.71 9.81 -3.48
CA GLU A 74 6.30 9.53 -3.16
C GLU A 74 6.17 8.88 -1.78
N LEU A 75 6.98 7.84 -1.53
CA LEU A 75 7.03 7.16 -0.23
C LEU A 75 7.40 8.13 0.90
N SER A 76 8.38 9.01 0.66
CA SER A 76 8.86 9.97 1.66
C SER A 76 7.82 11.04 1.98
N ARG A 77 7.11 11.56 0.96
CA ARG A 77 5.99 12.48 1.14
C ARG A 77 4.86 11.84 1.92
N TRP A 78 4.51 10.59 1.57
CA TRP A 78 3.48 9.83 2.26
C TRP A 78 3.81 9.61 3.75
N LYS A 79 5.05 9.17 4.06
CA LYS A 79 5.52 8.99 5.44
C LYS A 79 5.42 10.30 6.23
N THR A 80 5.88 11.40 5.66
CA THR A 80 5.89 12.71 6.32
C THR A 80 4.47 13.21 6.61
N TYR A 81 3.55 13.05 5.65
CA TYR A 81 2.15 13.40 5.81
C TYR A 81 1.48 12.59 6.94
N HIS A 82 1.64 11.27 6.92
CA HIS A 82 1.07 10.40 7.95
C HIS A 82 1.68 10.63 9.34
N PHE A 83 2.96 10.99 9.40
CA PHE A 83 3.61 11.36 10.66
C PHE A 83 2.97 12.62 11.26
N LYS A 84 2.80 13.68 10.47
CA LYS A 84 2.14 14.92 10.91
C LYS A 84 0.71 14.66 11.37
N LEU A 85 -0.06 13.87 10.61
CA LEU A 85 -1.42 13.49 11.00
C LEU A 85 -1.45 12.76 12.34
N LYS A 86 -0.62 11.72 12.51
CA LYS A 86 -0.53 10.97 13.77
C LYS A 86 -0.19 11.89 14.94
N LEU A 87 0.76 12.80 14.77
CA LEU A 87 1.14 13.77 15.79
C LEU A 87 -0.05 14.67 16.16
N CYS A 88 -0.74 15.25 15.18
CA CYS A 88 -1.93 16.06 15.40
C CYS A 88 -3.01 15.26 16.15
N THR A 89 -3.29 14.02 15.73
CA THR A 89 -4.28 13.15 16.38
C THR A 89 -3.92 12.86 17.84
N TYR A 90 -2.66 12.53 18.14
CA TYR A 90 -2.23 12.27 19.52
C TYR A 90 -2.31 13.53 20.40
N LEU A 91 -1.97 14.71 19.87
CA LEU A 91 -2.13 15.97 20.59
C LEU A 91 -3.60 16.26 20.89
N CYS A 92 -4.51 16.09 19.91
CA CYS A 92 -5.94 16.27 20.12
C CYS A 92 -6.49 15.32 21.20
N ILE A 93 -6.12 14.04 21.15
CA ILE A 93 -6.52 13.06 22.17
C ILE A 93 -5.97 13.46 23.55
N GLY A 94 -4.70 13.86 23.63
CA GLY A 94 -4.08 14.32 24.87
C GLY A 94 -4.80 15.52 25.49
N VAL A 95 -5.19 16.51 24.67
CA VAL A 95 -5.98 17.67 25.12
C VAL A 95 -7.36 17.24 25.64
N LEU A 96 -8.06 16.35 24.94
CA LEU A 96 -9.36 15.84 25.38
C LEU A 96 -9.25 15.08 26.72
N CYS A 97 -8.24 14.22 26.87
CA CYS A 97 -7.95 13.52 28.12
C CYS A 97 -7.64 14.50 29.28
N TYR A 98 -6.87 15.55 29.00
CA TYR A 98 -6.57 16.59 29.99
C TYR A 98 -7.82 17.36 30.42
N LEU A 99 -8.65 17.81 29.46
CA LEU A 99 -9.89 18.53 29.74
C LEU A 99 -10.87 17.66 30.54
N THR A 100 -11.04 16.40 30.16
CA THR A 100 -11.90 15.46 30.91
C THR A 100 -11.39 15.24 32.34
N TYR A 101 -10.07 15.11 32.53
CA TYR A 101 -9.46 15.00 33.85
C TYR A 101 -9.69 16.26 34.72
N CYS A 102 -9.44 17.45 34.18
CA CYS A 102 -9.68 18.71 34.88
C CYS A 102 -11.15 18.89 35.29
N ASN A 103 -12.09 18.51 34.42
CA ASN A 103 -13.52 18.53 34.72
C ASN A 103 -13.90 17.56 35.85
N LEU A 104 -13.30 16.36 35.86
CA LEU A 104 -13.50 15.39 36.95
C LEU A 104 -12.97 15.92 38.28
N LEU A 105 -11.80 16.54 38.29
CA LEU A 105 -11.23 17.17 39.49
C LEU A 105 -12.12 18.31 40.00
N LYS A 106 -12.55 19.21 39.11
CA LYS A 106 -13.47 20.31 39.45
C LYS A 106 -14.77 19.78 40.04
N ARG A 107 -15.38 18.76 39.42
CA ARG A 107 -16.61 18.12 39.93
C ARG A 107 -16.40 17.51 41.31
N ARG A 108 -15.31 16.76 41.52
CA ARG A 108 -14.97 16.18 42.83
C ARG A 108 -14.78 17.25 43.90
N PHE A 109 -14.12 18.36 43.55
CA PHE A 109 -13.91 19.48 44.46
C PHE A 109 -15.24 20.16 44.85
N LEU A 110 -16.09 20.48 43.87
CA LEU A 110 -17.41 21.08 44.11
C LEU A 110 -18.30 20.19 44.99
N TYR A 111 -18.31 18.87 44.75
CA TYR A 111 -19.06 17.93 45.57
C TYR A 111 -18.58 17.92 47.03
N ARG A 112 -17.26 17.93 47.27
CA ARG A 112 -16.69 18.01 48.63
C ARG A 112 -17.02 19.32 49.33
N LEU A 113 -17.02 20.44 48.61
CA LEU A 113 -17.38 21.75 49.17
C LEU A 113 -18.85 21.79 49.57
N PHE A 114 -19.75 21.29 48.71
CA PHE A 114 -21.18 21.25 48.97
C PHE A 114 -21.50 20.40 50.22
N ASN A 115 -20.89 19.22 50.35
CA ASN A 115 -21.07 18.36 51.52
C ASN A 115 -20.56 18.99 52.84
N LYS A 116 -19.57 19.90 52.78
CA LYS A 116 -19.07 20.64 53.96
C LYS A 116 -19.93 21.84 54.33
N LEU A 117 -20.80 22.29 53.45
CA LEU A 117 -21.63 23.50 53.62
C LEU A 117 -23.03 23.17 54.12
N PHE A 118 -23.51 21.94 53.85
CA PHE A 118 -24.85 21.46 54.18
C PHE A 118 -24.88 20.37 55.28
N TYR A 119 -23.74 20.07 55.90
CA TYR A 119 -23.57 19.21 57.07
C TYR A 119 -22.56 19.87 58.02
#